data_AF-A0A379K525-F1
#
_entry.id   AF-A0A379K525-F1
#
_cell.length_a   1.000
_cell.length_b   1.000
_cell.length_c   1.000
_cell.angle_alpha   90.00
_cell.angle_beta   90.00
_cell.angle_gamma   90.00
#
_symmetry.space_group_name_H-M   'P 1'
#
loop_
_entity.id
_entity.type
_entity.pdbx_description
1 polymer ?
#
loop_
_entity_poly.entity_id
_entity_poly.type
_entity_poly.pdbx_seq_one_letter_code
_entity_poly.pdbx_strand_id
1 'polypeptide(L)' 'MKHAAAIAQLTQAAEVCENNAPINEAEGNHEQAALERSNAQDYRSAIATLEAIG' A
#
# COMPACT_ATOMS: atom_id res chain seq x y z
N MET A 1 -19.32 -3.60 -8.00
CA MET A 1 -18.05 -4.28 -8.35
C MET A 1 -17.84 -5.43 -7.39
N LYS A 2 -17.40 -6.58 -7.90
CA LYS A 2 -16.89 -7.66 -7.05
C LYS A 2 -15.68 -7.11 -6.26
N HIS A 3 -15.45 -7.59 -5.04
CA HIS A 3 -14.30 -7.21 -4.21
C HIS A 3 -14.20 -5.74 -3.75
N ALA A 4 -15.24 -4.91 -3.89
CA ALA A 4 -15.18 -3.48 -3.52
C ALA A 4 -14.70 -3.21 -2.08
N ALA A 5 -15.11 -4.03 -1.10
CA ALA A 5 -14.65 -3.89 0.28
C ALA A 5 -13.16 -4.23 0.45
N ALA A 6 -12.65 -5.24 -0.25
CA ALA A 6 -11.24 -5.61 -0.21
C ALA A 6 -10.37 -4.53 -0.89
N ILE A 7 -10.81 -4.00 -2.03
CA ILE A 7 -10.15 -2.89 -2.72
C ILE A 7 -10.08 -1.67 -1.79
N ALA A 8 -11.18 -1.31 -1.12
CA ALA A 8 -11.17 -0.17 -0.18
C ALA A 8 -10.17 -0.34 0.96
N GLN A 9 -10.06 -1.54 1.54
CA GLN A 9 -9.09 -1.81 2.61
C GLN A 9 -7.64 -1.77 2.10
N LEU A 10 -7.36 -2.37 0.94
CA LEU A 10 -6.03 -2.34 0.33
C LEU A 10 -5.62 -0.92 -0.05
N THR A 11 -6.55 -0.10 -0.53
CA THR A 11 -6.29 1.31 -0.86
C THR A 11 -5.90 2.10 0.40
N GLN A 12 -6.64 1.94 1.50
CA GLN A 12 -6.29 2.59 2.75
C GLN A 12 -4.91 2.14 3.27
N ALA A 13 -4.59 0.85 3.17
CA ALA A 13 -3.29 0.33 3.59
C ALA A 13 -2.14 0.88 2.72
N ALA A 14 -2.34 0.96 1.40
CA ALA A 14 -1.39 1.56 0.47
C ALA A 14 -1.14 3.04 0.79
N GLU A 15 -2.19 3.82 1.00
CA GLU A 15 -2.08 5.25 1.34
C GLU A 15 -1.33 5.47 2.66
N VAL A 16 -1.58 4.64 3.68
CA VAL A 16 -0.84 4.71 4.95
C VAL A 16 0.65 4.47 4.71
N CYS A 17 1.02 3.42 3.97
CA CYS A 17 2.42 3.13 3.66
C CYS A 17 3.09 4.22 2.80
N GLU A 18 2.38 4.73 1.79
CA GLU A 18 2.85 5.80 0.90
C GLU A 18 3.12 7.11 1.67
N ASN A 19 2.28 7.42 2.66
CA ASN A 19 2.44 8.61 3.50
C ASN A 19 3.52 8.44 4.57
N ASN A 20 3.65 7.25 5.16
CA ASN A 20 4.60 7.01 6.23
C ASN A 20 6.03 6.80 5.74
N ALA A 21 6.23 6.19 4.57
CA ALA A 21 7.56 5.92 4.04
C ALA A 21 8.48 7.16 3.98
N PRO A 22 8.06 8.33 3.46
CA PRO A 22 8.89 9.52 3.48
C PRO A 22 9.13 10.10 4.89
N ILE A 23 8.18 9.90 5.82
CA ILE A 23 8.33 10.33 7.22
C ILE A 23 9.41 9.48 7.89
N ASN A 24 9.29 8.15 7.80
CA ASN A 24 10.27 7.21 8.34
C ASN A 24 11.66 7.40 7.72
N GLU A 25 11.75 7.71 6.42
CA GLU A 25 13.01 8.05 5.77
C GLU A 25 13.66 9.30 6.39
N ALA A 26 12.87 10.36 6.59
CA ALA A 26 13.34 11.61 7.19
C ALA A 26 13.74 11.46 8.67
N GLU A 27 13.13 10.52 9.38
CA GLU A 27 13.45 10.17 10.77
C GLU A 27 14.64 9.21 10.91
N GLY A 28 15.19 8.70 9.80
CA GLY A 28 16.30 7.74 9.81
C GLY A 28 15.87 6.28 10.00
N ASN A 29 14.56 6.00 9.99
CA ASN A 29 13.98 4.66 10.06
C ASN A 29 14.00 3.99 8.68
N HIS A 30 15.17 3.86 8.07
CA HIS A 30 15.31 3.43 6.67
C HIS A 30 14.74 2.03 6.39
N GLU A 31 14.86 1.09 7.32
CA GLU A 31 14.28 -0.27 7.18
C GLU A 31 12.75 -0.22 7.15
N GLN A 32 12.13 0.59 8.01
CA GLN A 32 10.69 0.79 8.03
C GLN A 32 10.21 1.49 6.75
N ALA A 33 10.93 2.52 6.29
CA ALA A 33 10.61 3.20 5.03
C ALA A 33 10.68 2.25 3.83
N ALA A 34 11.68 1.35 3.80
CA ALA A 34 11.79 0.33 2.76
C ALA A 34 10.63 -0.68 2.82
N LEU A 35 10.27 -1.14 4.02
CA LEU A 35 9.13 -2.03 4.23
C LEU A 35 7.81 -1.39 3.77
N GLU A 36 7.59 -0.12 4.11
CA GLU A 36 6.38 0.61 3.71
C GLU A 36 6.30 0.78 2.18
N ARG A 37 7.42 1.09 1.50
CA ARG A 37 7.44 1.15 0.04
C ARG A 37 7.09 -0.20 -0.59
N SER A 38 7.66 -1.29 -0.08
CA SER A 38 7.35 -2.65 -0.56
C SER A 38 5.88 -3.00 -0.36
N ASN A 39 5.34 -2.75 0.84
CA ASN A 39 3.95 -3.04 1.16
C ASN A 39 2.98 -2.22 0.29
N ALA A 40 3.26 -0.92 0.10
CA ALA A 40 2.46 -0.08 -0.80
C ALA A 40 2.41 -0.66 -2.22
N GLN A 41 3.56 -1.06 -2.76
CA GLN A 41 3.64 -1.69 -4.08
C GLN A 41 2.82 -3.00 -4.15
N ASP A 42 2.92 -3.85 -3.13
CA ASP A 42 2.19 -5.12 -3.07
C ASP A 42 0.67 -4.88 -2.99
N TYR A 43 0.22 -3.92 -2.18
CA TYR A 43 -1.20 -3.57 -2.09
C TYR A 43 -1.74 -3.00 -3.41
N ARG A 44 -0.97 -2.13 -4.09
CA ARG A 44 -1.35 -1.60 -5.42
C ARG A 44 -1.45 -2.71 -6.46
N SER A 45 -0.54 -3.68 -6.42
CA SER A 45 -0.57 -4.85 -7.31
C SER A 45 -1.78 -5.76 -7.03
N ALA A 46 -2.12 -5.95 -5.75
CA ALA A 46 -3.31 -6.70 -5.34
C ALA A 46 -4.61 -6.01 -5.78
N ILE A 47 -4.71 -4.68 -5.65
CA ILE A 47 -5.85 -3.89 -6.15
C ILE A 47 -6.02 -4.11 -7.65
N ALA A 48 -4.95 -3.93 -8.44
CA ALA A 48 -5.00 -4.10 -9.88
C ALA A 48 -5.46 -5.51 -10.28
N THR A 49 -5.03 -6.53 -9.53
CA THR A 49 -5.48 -7.91 -9.74
C THR A 49 -6.97 -8.07 -9.46
N LEU A 50 -7.46 -7.52 -8.34
CA LEU A 50 -8.88 -7.60 -7.96
C LEU A 50 -9.79 -6.85 -8.93
N GLU A 51 -9.34 -5.70 -9.45
CA GLU A 51 -10.05 -4.94 -10.47
C GLU A 51 -10.11 -5.68 -11.81
N ALA A 52 -9.06 -6.42 -12.18
CA ALA A 52 -9.03 -7.20 -13.43
C ALA A 52 -9.92 -8.45 -13.41
N ILE A 53 -10.22 -9.00 -12.23
CA ILE A 53 -11.04 -10.23 -12.06
C ILE A 53 -12.44 -9.96 -11.49
N GLY A 54 -12.79 -8.68 -11.31
CA GLY A 54 -13.98 -8.20 -10.63
C GLY A 54 -15.13 -7.78 -11.54
#